data_AF-A0AAU8J6Z5-F1
#
_entry.id   AF-A0AAU8J6Z5-F1
#
_cell.length_a   1.000
_cell.length_b   1.000
_cell.length_c   1.000
_cell.angle_alpha   90.00
_cell.angle_beta   90.00
_cell.angle_gamma   90.00
#
_symmetry.space_group_name_H-M   'P 1'
#
loop_
_entity.id
_entity.type
_entity.pdbx_description
1 polymer ?
#
loop_
_entity_poly.entity_id
_entity_poly.type
_entity_poly.pdbx_seq_one_letter_code
_entity_poly.pdbx_strand_id
1 'polypeptide(L)' 'MHPAPCAATRQTERIAKLRAWRCGERVGDTLTALRATAAGVDNVLYPMKNALAAGATVGEVCTALREVWGGG' A
#
# COMPACT_ATOMS: atom_id res chain seq x y z
N MET A 1 11.62 -17.95 10.63
CA MET A 1 10.75 -17.64 11.78
C MET A 1 9.32 -17.59 11.29
N HIS A 2 8.48 -18.57 11.64
CA HIS A 2 7.06 -18.58 11.28
C HIS A 2 6.29 -17.75 12.33
N PRO A 3 5.42 -16.81 11.95
CA PRO A 3 4.62 -16.09 12.93
C PRO A 3 3.71 -17.06 13.68
N ALA A 4 3.54 -16.85 14.99
CA ALA A 4 2.60 -17.65 15.77
C ALA A 4 1.18 -17.52 15.17
N PRO A 5 0.40 -18.61 15.07
CA PRO A 5 -0.89 -18.63 14.35
C PRO A 5 -1.84 -17.48 14.74
N CYS A 6 -1.91 -17.15 16.03
CA CYS A 6 -2.78 -16.09 16.55
C CYS A 6 -2.36 -14.67 16.14
N ALA A 7 -1.09 -14.44 15.80
CA ALA A 7 -0.59 -13.14 15.34
C ALA A 7 -0.95 -12.91 13.86
N ALA A 8 -0.84 -13.96 13.03
CA ALA A 8 -1.23 -13.90 11.62
C ALA A 8 -2.73 -13.62 11.47
N THR A 9 -3.59 -14.31 12.21
CA THR A 9 -5.05 -14.10 12.17
C THR A 9 -5.44 -12.67 12.56
N ARG A 10 -4.89 -12.15 13.67
CA ARG A 10 -5.16 -10.77 14.12
C ARG A 10 -4.71 -9.72 13.10
N GLN A 11 -3.60 -9.95 12.40
CA GLN A 11 -3.13 -9.04 11.37
C GLN A 11 -4.09 -9.01 10.16
N THR A 12 -4.53 -10.18 9.71
CA THR A 12 -5.51 -10.31 8.62
C THR A 12 -6.81 -9.62 8.95
N GLU A 13 -7.35 -9.81 10.16
CA GLU A 13 -8.58 -9.14 10.62
C GLU A 13 -8.45 -7.61 10.63
N ARG A 14 -7.33 -7.07 11.10
CA ARG A 14 -7.09 -5.61 11.11
C ARG A 14 -7.04 -5.04 9.69
N ILE A 15 -6.39 -5.74 8.76
CA ILE A 15 -6.34 -5.33 7.35
C ILE A 15 -7.73 -5.42 6.72
N ALA A 16 -8.50 -6.49 6.98
CA ALA A 16 -9.85 -6.65 6.48
C ALA A 16 -10.78 -5.52 6.95
N LYS A 17 -10.72 -5.17 8.25
CA LYS A 17 -11.45 -4.03 8.81
C LYS A 17 -11.03 -2.73 8.13
N LEU A 18 -9.73 -2.43 8.03
CA LEU A 18 -9.25 -1.21 7.36
C LEU A 18 -9.78 -1.12 5.91
N ARG A 19 -9.74 -2.22 5.17
CA ARG A 19 -10.23 -2.29 3.79
C ARG A 19 -11.74 -2.09 3.67
N ALA A 20 -12.52 -2.54 4.66
CA ALA A 20 -13.97 -2.37 4.66
C ALA A 20 -14.42 -0.92 4.88
N TRP A 21 -13.66 -0.12 5.64
CA TRP A 21 -14.05 1.25 6.02
C TRP A 21 -13.44 2.35 5.15
N ARG A 22 -12.37 2.06 4.39
CA ARG A 22 -11.68 3.08 3.60
C ARG A 22 -12.45 3.48 2.34
N CYS A 23 -12.19 4.68 1.85
CA CYS A 23 -12.62 5.09 0.51
C CYS A 23 -11.72 4.41 -0.54
N GLY A 24 -12.24 3.37 -1.21
CA GLY A 24 -11.49 2.59 -2.20
C GLY A 24 -10.97 3.42 -3.37
N GLU A 25 -11.76 4.36 -3.86
CA GLU A 25 -11.39 5.27 -4.96
C GLU A 25 -10.17 6.13 -4.59
N ARG A 26 -10.22 6.80 -3.42
CA ARG A 26 -9.10 7.62 -2.92
C ARG A 26 -7.80 6.82 -2.77
N VAL A 27 -7.91 5.55 -2.34
CA VAL A 27 -6.75 4.65 -2.27
C VAL A 27 -6.24 4.31 -3.67
N GLY A 28 -7.13 4.02 -4.61
CA GLY A 28 -6.77 3.80 -6.01
C GLY A 28 -6.01 4.98 -6.61
N ASP A 29 -6.54 6.20 -6.45
CA ASP A 29 -5.95 7.41 -6.99
C ASP A 29 -4.56 7.68 -6.43
N THR A 30 -4.40 7.55 -5.10
CA THR A 30 -3.10 7.78 -4.44
C THR A 30 -2.07 6.72 -4.79
N LEU A 31 -2.46 5.45 -4.98
CA LEU A 31 -1.57 4.40 -5.46
C LEU A 31 -1.21 4.58 -6.95
N THR A 32 -2.12 5.11 -7.78
CA THR A 32 -1.82 5.48 -9.18
C THR A 32 -0.80 6.61 -9.24
N ALA A 33 -0.99 7.66 -8.44
CA ALA A 33 -0.03 8.76 -8.33
C ALA A 33 1.34 8.26 -7.86
N LEU A 34 1.38 7.35 -6.88
CA LEU A 34 2.62 6.73 -6.42
C LEU A 34 3.38 6.02 -7.54
N ARG A 35 2.69 5.23 -8.38
CA ARG A 35 3.30 4.56 -9.52
C ARG A 35 3.86 5.56 -10.53
N ALA A 36 3.10 6.61 -10.84
CA ALA A 36 3.53 7.64 -11.76
C ALA A 36 4.81 8.35 -11.27
N THR A 37 4.87 8.72 -9.98
CA THR A 37 6.07 9.32 -9.37
C THR A 37 7.24 8.32 -9.35
N ALA A 38 6.98 7.05 -9.02
CA ALA A 38 8.01 6.02 -8.96
C ALA A 38 8.62 5.69 -10.34
N ALA A 39 7.87 5.91 -11.43
CA ALA A 39 8.36 5.74 -12.79
C ALA A 39 9.25 6.91 -13.25
N GLY A 40 9.21 8.04 -12.55
CA GLY A 40 10.07 9.19 -12.78
C GLY A 40 11.28 9.24 -11.85
N VAL A 41 11.82 10.44 -11.67
CA VAL A 41 12.98 10.73 -10.78
C VAL A 41 12.58 11.53 -9.54
N ASP A 42 11.28 11.77 -9.37
CA ASP A 42 10.73 12.57 -8.29
C ASP A 42 10.74 11.82 -6.95
N ASN A 43 10.65 12.57 -5.84
CA ASN A 43 10.66 12.00 -4.50
C ASN A 43 9.35 11.25 -4.17
N VAL A 44 9.42 9.92 -4.15
CA VAL A 44 8.30 9.00 -3.85
C VAL A 44 7.76 9.07 -2.41
N LEU A 45 8.47 9.69 -1.46
CA LEU A 45 8.03 9.74 -0.07
C LEU A 45 6.74 10.55 0.11
N TYR A 46 6.51 11.57 -0.73
CA TYR A 46 5.29 12.37 -0.70
C TYR A 46 4.04 11.58 -1.11
N PRO A 47 3.99 10.94 -2.31
CA PRO A 47 2.84 10.12 -2.67
C PRO A 47 2.69 8.87 -1.79
N MET A 48 3.78 8.32 -1.25
CA MET A 48 3.71 7.22 -0.29
C MET A 48 2.96 7.63 0.99
N LYS A 49 3.30 8.80 1.56
CA LYS A 49 2.58 9.36 2.70
C LYS A 49 1.10 9.55 2.38
N ASN A 50 0.78 10.06 1.19
CA ASN A 50 -0.60 10.27 0.77
C ASN A 50 -1.39 8.96 0.65
N ALA A 51 -0.79 7.91 0.10
CA ALA A 51 -1.41 6.59 0.00
C ALA A 51 -1.71 5.99 1.39
N LEU A 52 -0.75 6.07 2.31
CA LEU A 52 -0.96 5.61 3.70
C LEU A 52 -2.03 6.42 4.42
N ALA A 53 -2.06 7.75 4.23
CA ALA A 53 -3.10 8.61 4.79
C ALA A 53 -4.50 8.34 4.19
N ALA A 54 -4.57 7.87 2.94
CA ALA A 54 -5.82 7.44 2.31
C ALA A 54 -6.30 6.05 2.78
N GLY A 55 -5.49 5.32 3.57
CA GLY A 55 -5.82 3.98 4.05
C GLY A 55 -5.29 2.85 3.18
N ALA A 56 -4.28 3.10 2.35
CA ALA A 56 -3.49 2.04 1.74
C ALA A 56 -2.71 1.27 2.82
N THR A 57 -2.55 -0.03 2.62
CA THR A 57 -1.68 -0.86 3.45
C THR A 57 -0.23 -0.76 2.96
N VAL A 58 0.73 -1.03 3.85
CA VAL A 58 2.15 -1.15 3.47
C VAL A 58 2.34 -2.19 2.36
N GLY A 59 1.61 -3.31 2.41
CA GLY A 59 1.64 -4.33 1.36
C GLY A 59 1.22 -3.79 -0.01
N GLU A 60 0.14 -3.01 -0.09
CA GLU A 60 -0.31 -2.39 -1.35
C GLU A 60 0.69 -1.36 -1.88
N VAL A 61 1.30 -0.55 -1.01
CA VAL A 61 2.37 0.39 -1.39
C VAL A 61 3.57 -0.36 -1.94
N CYS A 62 4.03 -1.41 -1.25
CA CYS A 62 5.13 -2.25 -1.70
C CYS A 62 4.84 -2.93 -3.04
N THR A 63 3.62 -3.43 -3.23
CA THR A 63 3.18 -4.00 -4.51
C THR A 63 3.23 -2.96 -5.62
N ALA A 64 2.68 -1.76 -5.41
CA ALA A 64 2.69 -0.69 -6.40
C ALA A 64 4.12 -0.27 -6.80
N LEU A 65 5.05 -0.18 -5.84
CA LEU A 65 6.45 0.12 -6.14
C LEU A 65 7.16 -1.03 -6.85
N ARG A 66 6.84 -2.28 -6.49
CA ARG A 66 7.38 -3.47 -7.16
C ARG A 66 6.93 -3.56 -8.61
N GLU A 67 5.72 -3.15 -8.94
CA GLU A 67 5.24 -3.11 -10.34
C GLU A 67 6.08 -2.18 -11.23
N VAL A 68 6.65 -1.12 -10.66
CA VAL A 68 7.44 -0.13 -11.39
C VAL A 68 8.93 -0.47 -11.39
N TRP A 69 9.50 -0.84 -10.23
CA TRP A 69 10.93 -1.08 -10.06
C TRP A 69 11.34 -2.55 -10.16
N GLY A 70 10.40 -3.46 -9.98
CA GLY A 70 10.64 -4.90 -9.96
C GLY A 70 10.54 -5.57 -11.33
N GLY A 71 10.58 -4.81 -12.42
CA GLY A 71 10.49 -5.35 -13.78
C GLY A 71 11.79 -6.04 -14.22
N GLY A 72 11.81 -7.37 -14.17
CA GLY A 72 12.76 -8.25 -14.87
C GLY A 72 13.85 -8.87 -14.01
#